data_AF-A0A8J7SEK0-F1
#
_entry.id   AF-A0A8J7SEK0-F1
#
_cell.length_a   1.000
_cell.length_b   1.000
_cell.length_c   1.000
_cell.angle_alpha   90.00
_cell.angle_beta   90.00
_cell.angle_gamma   90.00
#
_symmetry.space_group_name_H-M   'P 1'
#
loop_
_entity.id
_entity.type
_entity.pdbx_description
1 polymer ?
#
loop_
_entity_poly.entity_id
_entity_poly.type
_entity_poly.pdbx_seq_one_letter_code
_entity_poly.pdbx_strand_id
1 'polypeptide(L)'
;MDEMSWPDTIPSPGATLDLGGVQAACLAPGHAVLVSGNLGAALAELAPGARMVGLGGDIGGGAFALRIARDRALLVAPTPFEIADGWQAADYGVSRAGDAFCPISLVGERAGQVIAQGTACDLKGNSPSAALIFAGQFALLARDGAAFMLWVERPMLAYVWDWIGQAGKD
;
A
#
# COMPACT_ATOMS: atom_id res chain seq x y z
N MET A 1 16.06 -26.50 -17.18
CA MET A 1 14.71 -26.51 -16.61
C MET A 1 14.90 -25.92 -15.25
N ASP A 2 14.71 -24.61 -15.14
CA ASP A 2 14.92 -23.92 -13.86
C ASP A 2 13.86 -24.44 -12.90
N GLU A 3 14.31 -24.94 -11.76
CA GLU A 3 13.45 -25.41 -10.68
C GLU A 3 12.47 -24.29 -10.35
N MET A 4 11.19 -24.59 -10.09
CA MET A 4 10.23 -23.56 -9.68
C MET A 4 10.75 -22.92 -8.39
N SER A 5 11.45 -21.80 -8.53
CA SER A 5 11.89 -20.95 -7.43
C SER A 5 10.63 -20.34 -6.83
N TRP A 6 10.12 -21.03 -5.81
CA TRP A 6 9.06 -20.49 -4.99
C TRP A 6 9.63 -19.37 -4.12
N PRO A 7 8.84 -18.34 -3.81
CA PRO A 7 9.26 -17.32 -2.85
C PRO A 7 9.44 -17.96 -1.47
N ASP A 8 10.69 -18.19 -1.07
CA ASP A 8 10.98 -19.03 0.09
C ASP A 8 10.89 -18.27 1.42
N THR A 9 10.79 -16.93 1.41
CA THR A 9 10.77 -16.15 2.66
C THR A 9 9.92 -14.88 2.55
N ILE A 10 8.91 -14.77 3.42
CA ILE A 10 8.20 -13.51 3.63
C ILE A 10 9.17 -12.52 4.30
N PRO A 11 9.49 -11.36 3.68
CA PRO A 11 10.39 -10.40 4.27
C PRO A 11 9.84 -9.86 5.60
N SER A 12 10.68 -9.84 6.62
CA SER A 12 10.35 -9.18 7.89
C SER A 12 10.35 -7.65 7.72
N PRO A 13 9.58 -6.90 8.52
CA PRO A 13 9.75 -5.46 8.62
C PRO A 13 11.22 -5.09 8.88
N GLY A 14 11.74 -4.14 8.11
CA GLY A 14 13.14 -3.74 8.11
C GLY A 14 14.02 -4.48 7.09
N ALA A 15 13.52 -5.54 6.43
CA ALA A 15 14.23 -6.14 5.32
C ALA A 15 14.41 -5.14 4.17
N THR A 16 15.58 -5.16 3.53
CA THR A 16 15.92 -4.25 2.43
C THR A 16 16.48 -4.99 1.22
N LEU A 17 16.24 -4.44 0.03
CA LEU A 17 16.94 -4.79 -1.20
C LEU A 17 17.67 -3.55 -1.71
N ASP A 18 18.94 -3.72 -2.08
CA ASP A 18 19.70 -2.76 -2.87
C ASP A 18 19.86 -3.33 -4.27
N LEU A 19 19.26 -2.67 -5.26
CA LEU A 19 19.16 -3.13 -6.64
C LEU A 19 19.82 -2.12 -7.60
N GLY A 20 20.76 -1.30 -7.11
CA GLY A 20 21.52 -0.35 -7.90
C GLY A 20 20.68 0.84 -8.38
N GLY A 21 20.66 1.94 -7.62
CA GLY A 21 19.84 3.11 -7.96
C GLY A 21 18.35 2.97 -7.60
N VAL A 22 17.98 1.85 -6.98
CA VAL A 22 16.73 1.67 -6.23
C VAL A 22 17.01 0.89 -4.94
N GLN A 23 16.49 1.40 -3.83
CA GLN A 23 16.45 0.73 -2.54
C GLN A 23 14.98 0.42 -2.22
N ALA A 24 14.68 -0.85 -1.99
CA ALA A 24 13.39 -1.28 -1.49
C ALA A 24 13.48 -1.63 0.00
N ALA A 25 12.46 -1.30 0.79
CA ALA A 25 12.37 -1.70 2.19
C ALA A 25 10.96 -2.18 2.54
N CYS A 26 10.89 -3.36 3.17
CA CYS A 26 9.66 -3.87 3.78
C CYS A 26 9.45 -3.12 5.08
N LEU A 27 8.33 -2.41 5.21
CA LEU A 27 8.04 -1.58 6.36
C LEU A 27 7.13 -2.31 7.34
N ALA A 28 7.20 -1.90 8.61
CA ALA A 28 6.22 -2.37 9.59
C ALA A 28 4.83 -1.93 9.12
N PRO A 29 3.81 -2.80 9.22
CA PRO A 29 2.47 -2.36 8.94
C PRO A 29 2.06 -1.30 9.97
N GLY A 30 1.49 -0.19 9.49
CA GLY A 30 0.90 0.81 10.37
C GLY A 30 -0.37 0.29 11.05
N HIS A 31 -0.98 1.11 11.90
CA HIS A 31 -2.32 0.82 12.37
C HIS A 31 -3.28 1.09 11.21
N ALA A 32 -3.92 0.04 10.71
CA ALA A 32 -4.77 0.14 9.53
C ALA A 32 -6.13 -0.51 9.75
N VAL A 33 -7.15 0.09 9.16
CA VAL A 33 -8.50 -0.44 9.08
C VAL A 33 -9.02 -0.31 7.64
N LEU A 34 -9.74 -1.32 7.18
CA LEU A 34 -10.56 -1.22 5.99
C LEU A 34 -11.89 -0.56 6.37
N VAL A 35 -12.26 0.45 5.60
CA VAL A 35 -13.53 1.17 5.73
C VAL A 35 -14.36 0.91 4.49
N SER A 36 -15.64 0.60 4.66
CA SER A 36 -16.63 0.44 3.58
C SER A 36 -17.88 1.29 3.86
N GLY A 37 -18.50 1.89 2.85
CA GLY A 37 -19.70 2.72 2.99
C GLY A 37 -19.39 4.23 3.00
N ASN A 38 -19.89 4.95 3.99
CA ASN A 38 -19.72 6.40 4.10
C ASN A 38 -18.28 6.78 4.52
N LEU A 39 -17.39 6.87 3.54
CA LEU A 39 -15.98 7.22 3.76
C LEU A 39 -15.80 8.62 4.38
N GLY A 40 -16.69 9.57 4.08
CA GLY A 40 -16.63 10.91 4.65
C GLY A 40 -16.89 10.91 6.15
N ALA A 41 -17.93 10.20 6.59
CA ALA A 41 -18.23 10.03 8.01
C ALA A 41 -17.12 9.26 8.74
N ALA A 42 -16.64 8.17 8.15
CA ALA A 42 -15.56 7.38 8.72
C ALA A 42 -14.27 8.19 8.93
N LEU A 43 -13.86 8.98 7.93
CA LEU A 43 -12.69 9.85 8.07
C LEU A 43 -12.90 10.94 9.11
N ALA A 44 -14.07 11.57 9.15
CA ALA A 44 -14.38 12.61 10.12
C ALA A 44 -14.38 12.10 11.56
N GLU A 45 -14.71 10.82 11.79
CA GLU A 45 -14.72 10.20 13.11
C GLU A 45 -13.36 9.60 13.50
N LEU A 46 -12.76 8.82 12.60
CA LEU A 46 -11.58 8.00 12.92
C LEU A 46 -10.25 8.70 12.76
N ALA A 47 -10.17 9.64 11.81
CA ALA A 47 -8.94 10.37 11.52
C ALA A 47 -9.26 11.76 10.96
N PRO A 48 -9.78 12.69 11.80
CA PRO A 48 -10.13 14.03 11.36
C PRO A 48 -8.95 14.72 10.66
N GLY A 49 -9.18 15.19 9.43
CA GLY A 49 -8.16 15.85 8.62
C GLY A 49 -7.26 14.90 7.82
N ALA A 50 -7.41 13.58 7.96
CA ALA A 50 -6.71 12.62 7.11
C ALA A 50 -7.09 12.79 5.64
N ARG A 51 -6.08 12.71 4.78
CA ARG A 51 -6.25 12.86 3.34
C ARG A 51 -6.82 11.58 2.73
N MET A 52 -7.72 11.72 1.77
CA MET A 52 -8.10 10.63 0.87
C MET A 52 -7.18 10.66 -0.35
N VAL A 53 -6.41 9.60 -0.54
CA VAL A 53 -5.30 9.52 -1.49
C VAL A 53 -5.65 8.55 -2.62
N GLY A 54 -5.48 9.02 -3.85
CA GLY A 54 -5.61 8.23 -5.07
C GLY A 54 -4.26 7.71 -5.59
N LEU A 55 -4.24 7.15 -6.79
CA LEU A 55 -3.06 6.54 -7.39
C LEU A 55 -1.88 7.51 -7.44
N GLY A 56 -0.78 7.14 -6.79
CA GLY A 56 0.45 7.96 -6.81
C GLY A 56 0.31 9.30 -6.09
N GLY A 57 -0.78 9.54 -5.35
CA GLY A 57 -0.95 10.72 -4.53
C GLY A 57 -0.01 10.70 -3.32
N ASP A 58 0.36 11.87 -2.83
CA ASP A 58 1.21 12.01 -1.65
C ASP A 58 0.38 11.81 -0.36
N ILE A 59 0.78 10.81 0.44
CA ILE A 59 0.16 10.52 1.73
C ILE A 59 0.50 11.58 2.77
N GLY A 60 1.67 12.22 2.64
CA GLY A 60 2.19 13.14 3.64
C GLY A 60 2.43 12.50 5.01
N GLY A 61 2.60 13.33 6.04
CA GLY A 61 2.73 12.87 7.42
C GLY A 61 1.39 12.67 8.11
N GLY A 62 1.31 11.68 9.00
CA GLY A 62 0.15 11.44 9.87
C GLY A 62 -0.80 10.37 9.33
N ALA A 63 -2.10 10.53 9.60
CA ALA A 63 -3.13 9.60 9.14
C ALA A 63 -3.58 9.91 7.71
N PHE A 64 -3.85 8.88 6.93
CA PHE A 64 -4.27 8.97 5.54
C PHE A 64 -5.14 7.77 5.14
N ALA A 65 -6.02 7.95 4.16
CA ALA A 65 -6.79 6.87 3.57
C ALA A 65 -6.39 6.65 2.11
N LEU A 66 -5.99 5.43 1.78
CA LEU A 66 -5.79 4.99 0.40
C LEU A 66 -7.15 4.56 -0.15
N ARG A 67 -7.67 5.30 -1.13
CA ARG A 67 -8.98 4.99 -1.70
C ARG A 67 -8.89 3.74 -2.56
N ILE A 68 -9.71 2.74 -2.27
CA ILE A 68 -9.79 1.49 -3.03
C ILE A 68 -10.91 1.61 -4.08
N ALA A 69 -12.08 2.06 -3.65
CA ALA A 69 -13.25 2.24 -4.50
C ALA A 69 -14.02 3.50 -4.08
N ARG A 70 -15.19 3.75 -4.68
CA ARG A 70 -16.00 4.93 -4.34
C ARG A 70 -16.38 4.98 -2.87
N ASP A 71 -16.62 3.81 -2.29
CA ASP A 71 -17.14 3.53 -0.96
C ASP A 71 -16.15 2.72 -0.11
N ARG A 72 -14.91 2.49 -0.57
CA ARG A 72 -13.92 1.68 0.15
C ARG A 72 -12.56 2.35 0.25
N ALA A 73 -11.93 2.27 1.41
CA ALA A 73 -10.58 2.79 1.64
C ALA A 73 -9.83 1.95 2.69
N LEU A 74 -8.50 1.91 2.57
CA LEU A 74 -7.62 1.52 3.67
C LEU A 74 -7.20 2.78 4.41
N LEU A 75 -7.69 2.96 5.63
CA LEU A 75 -7.32 4.07 6.51
C LEU A 75 -6.14 3.63 7.39
N VAL A 76 -5.06 4.40 7.35
CA VAL A 76 -3.80 4.15 8.06
C VAL A 76 -3.52 5.31 9.00
N ALA A 77 -3.07 5.02 10.22
CA ALA A 77 -2.70 6.00 11.23
C ALA A 77 -1.43 5.60 12.01
N PRO A 78 -0.75 6.58 12.62
CA PRO A 78 0.42 6.34 13.48
C PRO A 78 0.05 5.72 14.83
N THR A 79 -1.23 5.74 15.23
CA THR A 79 -1.74 5.17 16.48
C THR A 79 -2.89 4.21 16.21
N PRO A 80 -3.15 3.21 17.09
CA PRO A 80 -4.29 2.32 16.97
C PRO A 80 -5.62 3.07 16.86
N PHE A 81 -6.57 2.49 16.12
CA PHE A 81 -7.95 2.99 16.10
C PHE A 81 -8.73 2.40 17.27
N GLU A 82 -9.31 3.27 18.08
CA GLU A 82 -10.21 2.91 19.19
C GLU A 82 -11.64 2.71 18.68
N ILE A 83 -11.84 1.73 17.79
CA ILE A 83 -13.14 1.38 17.22
C ILE A 83 -13.34 -0.13 17.16
N ALA A 84 -14.59 -0.57 17.32
CA ALA A 84 -14.97 -1.96 17.14
C ALA A 84 -15.15 -2.31 15.66
N ASP A 85 -14.82 -3.54 15.29
CA ASP A 85 -15.12 -4.07 13.96
C ASP A 85 -16.64 -4.16 13.75
N GLY A 86 -17.08 -4.01 12.50
CA GLY A 86 -18.49 -4.10 12.12
C GLY A 86 -19.10 -2.77 11.66
N TRP A 87 -20.43 -2.77 11.55
CA TRP A 87 -21.20 -1.63 11.05
C TRP A 87 -21.37 -0.56 12.13
N GLN A 88 -21.12 0.69 11.74
CA GLN A 88 -21.19 1.87 12.59
C GLN A 88 -22.47 2.65 12.33
N ALA A 89 -22.88 3.44 13.32
CA ALA A 89 -24.12 4.22 13.25
C ALA A 89 -24.12 5.28 12.13
N ALA A 90 -22.95 5.73 11.67
CA ALA A 90 -22.81 6.71 10.60
C ALA A 90 -22.68 6.09 9.19
N ASP A 91 -23.26 4.89 8.99
CA ASP A 91 -23.37 4.19 7.72
C ASP A 91 -22.04 3.79 7.06
N TYR A 92 -21.11 3.30 7.88
CA TYR A 92 -19.89 2.68 7.39
C TYR A 92 -19.54 1.42 8.19
N GLY A 93 -18.88 0.46 7.54
CA GLY A 93 -18.32 -0.73 8.16
C GLY A 93 -16.81 -0.59 8.36
N VAL A 94 -16.31 -1.13 9.45
CA VAL A 94 -14.87 -1.17 9.79
C VAL A 94 -14.41 -2.62 9.94
N SER A 95 -13.22 -2.91 9.46
CA SER A 95 -12.51 -4.14 9.77
C SER A 95 -11.02 -3.86 9.98
N ARG A 96 -10.44 -4.38 11.06
CA ARG A 96 -8.99 -4.33 11.30
C ARG A 96 -8.23 -4.91 10.12
N ALA A 97 -7.20 -4.18 9.69
CA ALA A 97 -6.38 -4.50 8.53
C ALA A 97 -4.88 -4.25 8.76
N GLY A 98 -4.47 -4.06 10.02
CA GLY A 98 -3.08 -3.82 10.41
C GLY A 98 -2.14 -5.00 10.10
N ASP A 99 -2.67 -6.19 9.87
CA ASP A 99 -1.93 -7.35 9.40
C ASP A 99 -2.33 -7.79 7.98
N ALA A 100 -3.35 -7.19 7.38
CA ALA A 100 -3.82 -7.55 6.05
C ALA A 100 -2.91 -7.03 4.94
N PHE A 101 -2.34 -5.83 5.13
CA PHE A 101 -1.47 -5.17 4.15
C PHE A 101 -0.08 -4.88 4.71
N CYS A 102 0.94 -5.08 3.88
CA CYS A 102 2.32 -4.77 4.19
C CYS A 102 2.81 -3.65 3.26
N PRO A 103 3.30 -2.52 3.80
CA PRO A 103 3.91 -1.47 2.99
C PRO A 103 5.34 -1.85 2.56
N ILE A 104 5.63 -1.66 1.29
CA ILE A 104 6.98 -1.67 0.72
C ILE A 104 7.27 -0.26 0.22
N SER A 105 8.39 0.31 0.67
CA SER A 105 8.91 1.56 0.10
C SER A 105 9.91 1.26 -1.00
N LEU A 106 9.88 2.05 -2.08
CA LEU A 106 10.90 2.05 -3.12
C LEU A 106 11.40 3.48 -3.33
N VAL A 107 12.70 3.67 -3.16
CA VAL A 107 13.37 4.98 -3.27
C VAL A 107 14.53 4.87 -4.25
N GLY A 108 14.82 5.94 -4.98
CA GLY A 108 15.94 6.02 -5.90
C GLY A 108 15.51 6.43 -7.31
N GLU A 109 16.48 6.78 -8.14
CA GLU A 109 16.25 7.29 -9.50
C GLU A 109 15.57 6.26 -10.42
N ARG A 110 15.82 4.96 -10.19
CA ARG A 110 15.21 3.85 -10.94
C ARG A 110 13.91 3.34 -10.33
N ALA A 111 13.48 3.83 -9.17
CA ALA A 111 12.28 3.34 -8.48
C ALA A 111 11.02 3.47 -9.36
N GLY A 112 10.89 4.57 -10.10
CA GLY A 112 9.77 4.76 -11.03
C GLY A 112 9.76 3.76 -12.19
N GLN A 113 10.93 3.31 -12.65
CA GLN A 113 11.05 2.31 -13.70
C GLN A 113 10.61 0.94 -13.18
N VAL A 114 11.05 0.53 -11.99
CA VAL A 114 10.61 -0.71 -11.35
C VAL A 114 9.09 -0.73 -11.13
N ILE A 115 8.52 0.39 -10.64
CA ILE A 115 7.07 0.47 -10.47
C ILE A 115 6.34 0.34 -11.83
N ALA A 116 6.84 1.03 -12.86
CA ALA A 116 6.24 1.00 -14.20
C ALA A 116 6.32 -0.39 -14.85
N GLN A 117 7.33 -1.21 -14.54
CA GLN A 117 7.39 -2.59 -15.02
C GLN A 117 6.29 -3.47 -14.40
N GLY A 118 5.86 -3.17 -13.17
CA GLY A 118 4.92 -4.01 -12.43
C GLY A 118 3.45 -3.70 -12.73
N THR A 119 3.13 -2.59 -13.38
CA THR A 119 1.74 -2.16 -13.60
C THR A 119 1.51 -1.57 -14.99
N ALA A 120 0.28 -1.69 -15.49
CA ALA A 120 -0.15 -1.02 -16.72
C ALA A 120 -0.74 0.38 -16.46
N CYS A 121 -0.88 0.78 -15.19
CA CYS A 121 -1.44 2.08 -14.83
C CYS A 121 -0.49 3.23 -15.18
N ASP A 122 -1.04 4.34 -15.69
CA ASP A 122 -0.27 5.57 -15.87
C ASP A 122 0.00 6.24 -14.51
N LEU A 123 1.25 6.18 -14.07
CA LEU A 123 1.71 6.77 -12.80
C LEU A 123 1.71 8.30 -12.80
N LYS A 124 1.55 8.94 -13.97
CA LYS A 124 1.38 10.40 -14.10
C LYS A 124 -0.09 10.81 -14.13
N GLY A 125 -1.00 9.84 -14.21
CA GLY A 125 -2.43 10.07 -14.14
C GLY A 125 -2.89 10.49 -12.74
N ASN A 126 -4.14 10.95 -12.64
CA ASN A 126 -4.75 11.36 -11.38
C ASN A 126 -5.97 10.50 -11.02
N SER A 127 -5.78 9.18 -10.97
CA SER A 127 -6.87 8.26 -10.61
C SER A 127 -7.31 8.52 -9.17
N PRO A 128 -8.62 8.71 -8.90
CA PRO A 128 -9.13 8.84 -7.54
C PRO A 128 -8.91 7.60 -6.67
N SER A 129 -8.74 6.41 -7.27
CA SER A 129 -8.42 5.17 -6.55
C SER A 129 -6.90 4.96 -6.55
N ALA A 130 -6.36 4.60 -5.39
CA ALA A 130 -4.98 4.15 -5.20
C ALA A 130 -4.78 2.67 -5.59
N ALA A 131 -5.85 1.93 -5.84
CA ALA A 131 -5.77 0.51 -6.20
C ALA A 131 -5.27 0.30 -7.62
N LEU A 132 -4.42 -0.71 -7.79
CA LEU A 132 -3.90 -1.17 -9.07
C LEU A 132 -3.58 -2.66 -9.04
N ILE A 133 -3.23 -3.19 -10.21
CA ILE A 133 -2.58 -4.50 -10.33
C ILE A 133 -1.07 -4.29 -10.46
N PHE A 134 -0.31 -4.87 -9.54
CA PHE A 134 1.16 -4.87 -9.49
C PHE A 134 1.69 -6.30 -9.55
N ALA A 135 2.52 -6.62 -10.53
CA ALA A 135 3.03 -7.98 -10.75
C ALA A 135 1.89 -9.04 -10.76
N GLY A 136 0.74 -8.68 -11.34
CA GLY A 136 -0.44 -9.54 -11.37
C GLY A 136 -1.23 -9.63 -10.05
N GLN A 137 -0.81 -8.97 -8.98
CA GLN A 137 -1.47 -8.97 -7.67
C GLN A 137 -2.17 -7.64 -7.39
N PHE A 138 -3.21 -7.67 -6.56
CA PHE A 138 -3.84 -6.44 -6.06
C PHE A 138 -2.88 -5.70 -5.13
N ALA A 139 -2.74 -4.40 -5.33
CA ALA A 139 -1.95 -3.53 -4.47
C ALA A 139 -2.54 -2.11 -4.43
N LEU A 140 -2.12 -1.34 -3.42
CA LEU A 140 -2.38 0.10 -3.34
C LEU A 140 -1.07 0.85 -3.51
N LEU A 141 -1.06 1.88 -4.35
CA LEU A 141 0.13 2.68 -4.61
C LEU A 141 -0.12 4.15 -4.32
N ALA A 142 0.77 4.71 -3.49
CA ALA A 142 0.85 6.12 -3.21
C ALA A 142 2.32 6.58 -3.16
N ARG A 143 2.52 7.82 -2.73
CA ARG A 143 3.83 8.44 -2.58
C ARG A 143 4.00 8.93 -1.15
N ASP A 144 5.23 8.92 -0.67
CA ASP A 144 5.66 9.67 0.52
C ASP A 144 6.88 10.50 0.09
N GLY A 145 6.62 11.76 -0.29
CA GLY A 145 7.59 12.60 -0.98
C GLY A 145 8.19 11.93 -2.22
N ALA A 146 9.49 11.59 -2.14
CA ALA A 146 10.21 10.95 -3.24
C ALA A 146 10.02 9.42 -3.31
N ALA A 147 9.51 8.78 -2.26
CA ALA A 147 9.32 7.34 -2.19
C ALA A 147 8.02 6.90 -2.89
N PHE A 148 8.07 5.78 -3.60
CA PHE A 148 6.86 5.02 -3.91
C PHE A 148 6.52 4.14 -2.73
N MET A 149 5.24 4.09 -2.37
CA MET A 149 4.74 3.33 -1.25
C MET A 149 3.69 2.35 -1.78
N LEU A 150 4.02 1.06 -1.73
CA LEU A 150 3.19 -0.03 -2.25
C LEU A 150 2.67 -0.86 -1.09
N TRP A 151 1.35 -0.89 -0.88
CA TRP A 151 0.71 -1.79 0.06
C TRP A 151 0.27 -3.05 -0.67
N VAL A 152 0.85 -4.18 -0.27
CA VAL A 152 0.54 -5.50 -0.81
C VAL A 152 -0.19 -6.33 0.23
N GLU A 153 -1.08 -7.20 -0.19
CA GLU A 153 -1.70 -8.15 0.72
C GLU A 153 -0.62 -9.06 1.33
N ARG A 154 -0.65 -9.26 2.65
CA ARG A 154 0.37 -10.03 3.38
C ARG A 154 0.65 -11.42 2.77
N PRO A 155 -0.35 -12.20 2.32
CA PRO A 155 -0.09 -13.49 1.70
C PRO A 155 0.75 -13.40 0.42
N MET A 156 0.70 -12.27 -0.29
CA MET A 156 1.42 -12.06 -1.55
C MET A 156 2.77 -11.36 -1.35
N LEU A 157 3.12 -10.98 -0.12
CA LEU A 157 4.29 -10.17 0.17
C LEU A 157 5.61 -10.84 -0.29
N ALA A 158 5.79 -12.14 -0.05
CA ALA A 158 7.00 -12.85 -0.50
C ALA A 158 7.15 -12.79 -2.03
N TYR A 159 6.06 -13.08 -2.74
CA TYR A 159 6.04 -13.04 -4.21
C TYR A 159 6.37 -11.65 -4.75
N VAL A 160 5.72 -10.59 -4.24
CA VAL A 160 5.95 -9.23 -4.74
C VAL A 160 7.37 -8.74 -4.38
N TRP A 161 7.88 -9.12 -3.21
CA TRP A 161 9.24 -8.79 -2.80
C TRP A 161 10.30 -9.39 -3.72
N ASP A 162 10.17 -10.67 -4.04
CA ASP A 162 11.08 -11.35 -4.96
C ASP A 162 10.96 -10.81 -6.39
N TRP A 163 9.73 -10.49 -6.82
CA TRP A 163 9.50 -9.84 -8.11
C TRP A 163 10.22 -8.49 -8.20
N ILE A 164 10.13 -7.64 -7.16
CA ILE A 164 10.86 -6.38 -7.09
C ILE A 164 12.37 -6.63 -7.17
N GLY A 165 12.87 -7.64 -6.43
CA GLY A 165 14.28 -8.04 -6.44
C GLY A 165 14.79 -8.49 -7.81
N GLN A 166 13.94 -9.09 -8.64
CA GLN A 166 14.30 -9.44 -10.02
C GLN A 166 14.21 -8.22 -10.94
N ALA A 167 13.10 -7.49 -10.91
CA ALA A 167 12.85 -6.34 -11.77
C ALA A 167 13.84 -5.18 -11.57
N GLY A 168 14.39 -5.01 -10.36
CA GLY A 168 15.38 -3.97 -10.08
C GLY A 168 16.80 -4.28 -10.59
N LYS A 169 17.12 -5.54 -10.91
CA LYS A 169 18.45 -5.92 -11.43
C LYS A 169 18.65 -5.50 -12.89
N ASP A 170 17.58 -5.28 -13.64
CA ASP A 170 17.54 -4.94 -15.06
C ASP A 170 17.58 -3.43 -15.33
#